data_AF-A0A1F5NSH6-F1
#
_entry.id   AF-A0A1F5NSH6-F1
#
_cell.length_a   1.000
_cell.length_b   1.000
_cell.length_c   1.000
_cell.angle_alpha   90.00
_cell.angle_beta   90.00
_cell.angle_gamma   90.00
#
_symmetry.space_group_name_H-M   'P 1'
#
loop_
_entity.id
_entity.type
_entity.pdbx_description
1 polymer ?
#
loop_
_entity_poly.entity_id
_entity_poly.type
_entity_poly.pdbx_seq_one_letter_code
_entity_poly.pdbx_strand_id
1 'polypeptide(L)'
;MVKSTVQKSRENMNMKMSKPKEPEPGVPSDLRRALTATPRVVAIWKDLTPIARRDFISWIDGAKKPETHKRRIEKACSMLVAGKRRPCCYAIVPMNLYKALTATPAAKATWKDLTPIARRDFIGWIDKVQEPDTRAGRIEKVCVMLSSGKRRPSGK
;
A
#
# COMPACT_ATOMS: atom_id res chain seq x y z
N MET A 1 21.77 -29.11 -56.65
CA MET A 1 20.34 -28.86 -56.38
C MET A 1 20.16 -28.61 -54.89
N VAL A 2 19.35 -27.60 -54.58
CA VAL A 2 19.13 -26.94 -53.28
C VAL A 2 18.44 -27.80 -52.22
N LYS A 3 18.78 -27.59 -50.94
CA LYS A 3 17.89 -26.99 -49.90
C LYS A 3 18.56 -26.94 -48.51
N SER A 4 18.45 -25.75 -47.90
CA SER A 4 18.78 -25.36 -46.53
C SER A 4 18.14 -26.23 -45.44
N THR A 5 18.60 -26.09 -44.18
CA THR A 5 17.79 -25.53 -43.06
C THR A 5 18.37 -25.90 -41.66
N VAL A 6 18.92 -24.88 -40.98
CA VAL A 6 18.64 -24.45 -39.57
C VAL A 6 19.10 -25.29 -38.35
N GLN A 7 20.06 -24.70 -37.62
CA GLN A 7 20.05 -24.34 -36.18
C GLN A 7 19.35 -25.25 -35.13
N LYS A 8 20.14 -25.83 -34.21
CA LYS A 8 19.78 -26.25 -32.83
C LYS A 8 21.10 -26.58 -32.10
N SER A 9 21.43 -26.24 -30.86
CA SER A 9 20.69 -25.96 -29.62
C SER A 9 21.58 -25.05 -28.74
N ARG A 10 21.11 -23.90 -28.27
CA ARG A 10 20.59 -23.64 -26.91
C ARG A 10 21.59 -23.97 -25.78
N GLU A 11 22.42 -22.99 -25.44
CA GLU A 11 23.05 -22.85 -24.12
C GLU A 11 22.04 -22.29 -23.10
N ASN A 12 22.05 -22.91 -21.92
CA ASN A 12 21.18 -22.58 -20.80
C ASN A 12 21.62 -21.29 -20.12
N MET A 13 20.85 -20.21 -20.28
CA MET A 13 20.99 -19.00 -19.47
C MET A 13 19.94 -18.97 -18.36
N ASN A 14 20.46 -19.05 -17.13
CA ASN A 14 19.83 -18.93 -15.84
C ASN A 14 18.94 -17.67 -15.72
N MET A 15 17.64 -17.81 -15.92
CA MET A 15 16.67 -16.72 -15.70
C MET A 15 16.34 -16.62 -14.20
N LYS A 16 16.93 -15.62 -13.53
CA LYS A 16 16.50 -15.20 -12.19
C LYS A 16 15.05 -14.70 -12.28
N MET A 17 14.10 -15.50 -11.78
CA MET A 17 12.70 -15.09 -11.66
C MET A 17 12.58 -13.92 -10.67
N SER A 18 12.42 -12.70 -11.18
CA SER A 18 11.96 -11.57 -10.38
C SER A 18 10.47 -11.70 -10.09
N LYS A 19 10.10 -11.50 -8.82
CA LYS A 19 8.71 -11.58 -8.30
C LYS A 19 7.71 -10.78 -9.16
N PRO A 20 6.44 -11.22 -9.25
CA PRO A 20 5.41 -10.49 -9.98
C PRO A 20 5.30 -9.06 -9.49
N LYS A 21 5.33 -8.11 -10.42
CA LYS A 21 5.15 -6.68 -10.16
C LYS A 21 3.67 -6.48 -9.81
N GLU A 22 3.37 -6.25 -8.54
CA GLU A 22 2.03 -5.88 -8.09
C GLU A 22 1.53 -4.71 -8.96
N PRO A 23 0.31 -4.79 -9.54
CA PRO A 23 -0.15 -3.78 -10.50
C PRO A 23 -0.14 -2.41 -9.84
N GLU A 24 0.56 -1.48 -10.48
CA GLU A 24 0.64 -0.09 -10.05
C GLU A 24 -0.78 0.46 -9.91
N PRO A 25 -1.24 0.84 -8.71
CA PRO A 25 -2.55 1.47 -8.58
C PRO A 25 -2.57 2.72 -9.46
N GLY A 26 -3.63 2.86 -10.27
CA GLY A 26 -3.74 3.94 -11.23
C GLY A 26 -3.57 5.30 -10.56
N VAL A 27 -2.49 6.01 -10.88
CA VAL A 27 -2.24 7.37 -10.36
C VAL A 27 -3.30 8.30 -10.95
N PRO A 28 -4.10 9.02 -10.12
CA PRO A 28 -5.08 9.99 -10.59
C PRO A 28 -4.46 11.02 -11.54
N SER A 29 -5.21 11.45 -12.56
CA SER A 29 -4.70 12.30 -13.63
C SER A 29 -4.26 13.68 -13.12
N ASP A 30 -4.95 14.23 -12.13
CA ASP A 30 -4.63 15.49 -11.47
C ASP A 30 -3.39 15.36 -10.56
N LEU A 31 -3.25 14.26 -9.82
CA LEU A 31 -2.01 13.95 -9.10
C LEU A 31 -0.84 13.79 -10.07
N ARG A 32 -1.02 13.07 -11.18
CA ARG A 32 0.02 12.92 -12.20
C ARG A 32 0.47 14.28 -12.73
N ARG A 33 -0.47 15.16 -13.10
CA ARG A 33 -0.19 16.52 -13.58
C ARG A 33 0.61 17.33 -12.54
N ALA A 34 0.22 17.25 -11.26
CA ALA A 34 0.92 17.94 -10.18
C ALA A 34 2.34 17.41 -9.95
N LEU A 35 2.54 16.08 -10.04
CA LEU A 35 3.87 15.48 -9.94
C LEU A 35 4.76 15.93 -11.09
N THR A 36 4.26 15.90 -12.33
CA THR A 36 5.03 16.26 -13.53
C THR A 36 5.37 17.74 -13.63
N ALA A 37 4.67 18.62 -12.89
CA ALA A 37 4.97 20.04 -12.85
C ALA A 37 6.34 20.35 -12.20
N THR A 38 6.94 19.41 -11.46
CA THR A 38 8.25 19.61 -10.83
C THR A 38 9.12 18.37 -11.03
N PRO A 39 10.20 18.43 -11.84
CA PRO A 39 11.06 17.28 -12.13
C PRO A 39 11.60 16.57 -10.88
N ARG A 40 11.96 17.35 -9.85
CA ARG A 40 12.43 16.82 -8.57
C ARG A 40 11.38 15.96 -7.86
N VAL A 41 10.10 16.36 -7.91
CA VAL A 41 9.00 15.60 -7.30
C VAL A 41 8.73 14.31 -8.06
N VAL A 42 8.82 14.33 -9.40
CA VAL A 42 8.71 13.10 -10.22
C VAL A 42 9.79 12.09 -9.85
N ALA A 43 11.03 12.52 -9.69
CA ALA A 43 12.13 11.63 -9.33
C ALA A 43 11.89 10.98 -7.95
N ILE A 44 11.49 11.79 -6.96
CA ILE A 44 11.17 11.30 -5.61
C ILE A 44 9.99 10.33 -5.65
N TRP A 45 8.96 10.63 -6.45
CA TRP A 45 7.78 9.76 -6.63
C TRP A 45 8.15 8.41 -7.26
N LYS A 46 9.02 8.40 -8.28
CA LYS A 46 9.51 7.16 -8.91
C LYS A 46 10.36 6.31 -7.96
N ASP A 47 11.10 6.96 -7.06
CA ASP A 47 11.90 6.32 -6.02
C ASP A 47 11.06 5.76 -4.85
N LEU A 48 9.78 6.15 -4.74
CA LEU A 48 8.89 5.58 -3.73
C LEU A 48 8.60 4.11 -4.02
N THR A 49 8.60 3.31 -2.96
CA THR A 49 8.06 1.95 -3.02
C THR A 49 6.60 1.97 -3.49
N PRO A 50 6.12 0.91 -4.16
CA PRO A 50 4.72 0.83 -4.59
C PRO A 50 3.72 1.09 -3.47
N ILE A 51 4.03 0.62 -2.25
CA ILE A 51 3.23 0.85 -1.05
C ILE A 51 3.16 2.35 -0.69
N ALA A 52 4.30 3.06 -0.75
CA ALA A 52 4.33 4.49 -0.45
C ALA A 52 3.51 5.30 -1.47
N ARG A 53 3.58 4.95 -2.76
CA ARG A 53 2.72 5.57 -3.79
C ARG A 53 1.25 5.31 -3.53
N ARG A 54 0.90 4.06 -3.20
CA ARG A 54 -0.46 3.67 -2.81
C ARG A 54 -0.97 4.47 -1.60
N ASP A 55 -0.13 4.73 -0.60
CA ASP A 55 -0.51 5.52 0.58
C ASP A 55 -0.88 6.96 0.20
N PHE A 56 -0.07 7.60 -0.65
CA PHE A 56 -0.37 8.96 -1.12
C PHE A 56 -1.65 8.99 -1.96
N ILE A 57 -1.82 8.03 -2.88
CA ILE A 57 -3.02 7.93 -3.72
C ILE A 57 -4.26 7.76 -2.84
N SER A 58 -4.27 6.78 -1.94
CA SER A 58 -5.44 6.54 -1.08
C SER A 58 -5.70 7.69 -0.11
N TRP A 59 -4.66 8.35 0.39
CA TRP A 59 -4.83 9.55 1.21
C TRP A 59 -5.46 10.69 0.41
N ILE A 60 -5.06 10.89 -0.85
CA ILE A 60 -5.63 11.90 -1.73
C ILE A 60 -7.09 11.55 -2.06
N ASP A 61 -7.35 10.35 -2.58
CA ASP A 61 -8.68 9.87 -2.98
C ASP A 61 -9.68 9.82 -1.81
N GLY A 62 -9.21 9.61 -0.59
CA GLY A 62 -10.05 9.65 0.61
C GLY A 62 -10.67 11.03 0.91
N ALA A 63 -10.30 12.08 0.18
CA ALA A 63 -10.88 13.41 0.32
C ALA A 63 -12.16 13.55 -0.54
N LYS A 64 -13.33 13.35 0.08
CA LYS A 64 -14.63 13.47 -0.62
C LYS A 64 -14.96 14.88 -1.13
N LYS A 65 -14.37 15.92 -0.53
CA LYS A 65 -14.56 17.31 -0.95
C LYS A 65 -13.49 17.70 -1.99
N PRO A 66 -13.85 18.25 -3.16
CA PRO A 66 -12.90 18.62 -4.20
C PRO A 66 -11.78 19.56 -3.73
N GLU A 67 -12.12 20.55 -2.90
CA GLU A 67 -11.16 21.49 -2.32
C GLU A 67 -10.12 20.78 -1.43
N THR A 68 -10.57 19.79 -0.65
CA THR A 68 -9.69 18.99 0.20
C THR A 68 -8.82 18.06 -0.63
N HIS A 69 -9.35 17.50 -1.72
CA HIS A 69 -8.60 16.67 -2.67
C HIS A 69 -7.43 17.47 -3.28
N LYS A 70 -7.73 18.66 -3.83
CA LYS A 70 -6.73 19.57 -4.40
C LYS A 70 -5.65 19.95 -3.37
N ARG A 71 -6.05 20.33 -2.16
CA ARG A 71 -5.12 20.66 -1.07
C ARG A 71 -4.25 19.46 -0.66
N ARG A 72 -4.75 18.23 -0.71
CA ARG A 72 -3.94 17.02 -0.44
C ARG A 72 -2.93 16.75 -1.54
N ILE A 73 -3.24 17.01 -2.80
CA ILE A 73 -2.28 16.91 -3.92
C ILE A 73 -1.13 17.90 -3.72
N GLU A 74 -1.43 19.18 -3.47
CA GLU A 74 -0.43 20.21 -3.22
C GLU A 74 0.45 19.85 -2.01
N LYS A 75 -0.19 19.38 -0.93
CA LYS A 75 0.52 18.94 0.27
C LYS A 75 1.39 17.70 0.00
N ALA A 76 0.94 16.75 -0.81
CA ALA A 76 1.73 15.58 -1.18
C ALA A 76 3.02 16.00 -1.88
N CYS A 77 2.96 16.91 -2.86
CA CYS A 77 4.15 17.44 -3.52
C CYS A 77 5.11 18.11 -2.52
N SER A 78 4.60 18.99 -1.64
CA SER A 78 5.40 19.63 -0.58
C SER A 78 6.06 18.61 0.36
N MET A 79 5.34 17.56 0.74
CA MET A 79 5.83 16.49 1.60
C MET A 79 6.96 15.70 0.94
N LEU A 80 6.82 15.37 -0.34
CA LEU A 80 7.85 14.67 -1.11
C LEU A 80 9.13 15.50 -1.18
N VAL A 81 9.01 16.80 -1.48
CA VAL A 81 10.15 17.74 -1.48
C VAL A 81 10.84 17.81 -0.10
N ALA A 82 10.06 17.77 0.98
CA ALA A 82 10.56 17.72 2.35
C ALA A 82 11.08 16.34 2.79
N GLY A 83 11.25 15.39 1.86
CA GLY A 83 11.78 14.06 2.12
C GLY A 83 10.80 13.09 2.81
N LYS A 84 9.53 13.50 3.01
CA LYS A 84 8.51 12.61 3.57
C LYS A 84 8.11 11.59 2.52
N ARG A 85 8.33 10.32 2.83
CA ARG A 85 7.97 9.21 1.94
C ARG A 85 6.54 8.72 2.13
N ARG A 86 5.76 9.36 3.01
CA ARG A 86 4.38 8.98 3.39
C ARG A 86 3.57 10.21 3.86
N PRO A 87 2.22 10.21 3.74
CA PRO A 87 1.37 11.20 4.38
C PRO A 87 1.46 11.08 5.91
N CYS A 88 1.55 12.21 6.61
CA CYS A 88 1.85 12.26 8.05
C CYS A 88 0.74 11.70 8.96
N CYS A 89 -0.45 11.43 8.42
CA CYS A 89 -1.61 11.00 9.21
C CYS A 89 -2.30 9.73 8.68
N TYR A 90 -1.75 8.99 7.71
CA TYR A 90 -2.51 7.88 7.10
C TYR A 90 -2.58 6.60 7.98
N ALA A 91 -1.85 6.53 9.09
CA ALA A 91 -2.08 5.48 10.09
C ALA A 91 -3.18 5.92 11.08
N ILE A 92 -4.35 6.36 10.61
CA ILE A 92 -5.52 6.48 11.49
C ILE A 92 -5.96 5.05 11.80
N VAL A 93 -5.67 4.57 13.00
CA VAL A 93 -6.31 3.35 13.50
C VAL A 93 -7.81 3.65 13.56
N PRO A 94 -8.67 2.93 12.81
CA PRO A 94 -10.10 3.15 12.87
C PRO A 94 -10.58 3.07 14.32
N MET A 95 -11.45 3.98 14.75
CA MET A 95 -11.90 4.03 16.16
C MET A 95 -12.48 2.69 16.63
N ASN A 96 -13.19 1.98 15.76
CA ASN A 96 -13.75 0.66 16.07
C ASN A 96 -12.66 -0.40 16.28
N LEU A 97 -11.57 -0.35 15.50
CA LEU A 97 -10.41 -1.21 15.73
C LEU A 97 -9.70 -0.85 17.03
N TYR A 98 -9.55 0.45 17.33
CA TYR A 98 -8.97 0.89 18.60
C TYR A 98 -9.78 0.43 19.82
N LYS A 99 -11.12 0.51 19.75
CA LYS A 99 -12.03 0.00 20.77
C LYS A 99 -11.88 -1.51 20.94
N ALA A 100 -11.89 -2.27 19.84
CA ALA A 100 -11.71 -3.73 19.86
C ALA A 100 -10.35 -4.13 20.46
N LEU A 101 -9.26 -3.48 20.04
CA LEU A 101 -7.93 -3.70 20.62
C LEU A 101 -7.91 -3.36 22.12
N THR A 102 -8.60 -2.31 22.55
CA THR A 102 -8.69 -1.97 23.97
C THR A 102 -9.47 -3.00 24.78
N ALA A 103 -10.47 -3.66 24.19
CA ALA A 103 -11.19 -4.77 24.80
C ALA A 103 -10.42 -6.10 24.78
N THR A 104 -9.33 -6.23 24.00
CA THR A 104 -8.53 -7.46 23.89
C THR A 104 -7.04 -7.21 24.21
N PRO A 105 -6.62 -7.35 25.48
CA PRO A 105 -5.26 -6.99 25.92
C PRO A 105 -4.13 -7.69 25.15
N ALA A 106 -4.27 -8.99 24.86
CA ALA A 106 -3.27 -9.75 24.09
C ALA A 106 -3.10 -9.18 22.67
N ALA A 107 -4.21 -8.92 21.97
CA ALA A 107 -4.18 -8.27 20.66
C ALA A 107 -3.54 -6.87 20.72
N LYS A 108 -3.84 -6.09 21.77
CA LYS A 108 -3.28 -4.75 21.98
C LYS A 108 -1.77 -4.78 22.18
N ALA A 109 -1.26 -5.73 22.96
CA ALA A 109 0.17 -5.91 23.17
C ALA A 109 0.87 -6.21 21.84
N THR A 110 0.38 -7.21 21.10
CA THR A 110 0.89 -7.53 19.76
C THR A 110 0.82 -6.32 18.82
N TRP A 111 -0.27 -5.55 18.84
CA TRP A 111 -0.45 -4.34 18.03
C TRP A 111 0.56 -3.22 18.35
N LYS A 112 0.87 -3.02 19.64
CA LYS A 112 1.86 -2.05 20.11
C LYS A 112 3.27 -2.38 19.61
N ASP A 113 3.59 -3.65 19.45
CA ASP A 113 4.90 -4.08 18.95
C ASP A 113 4.99 -4.15 17.42
N LEU A 114 3.86 -3.99 16.70
CA LEU A 114 3.88 -4.00 15.24
C LEU A 114 4.65 -2.81 14.67
N THR A 115 5.39 -3.07 13.59
CA THR A 115 5.93 -1.99 12.76
C THR A 115 4.79 -1.19 12.12
N PRO A 116 5.02 0.08 11.77
CA PRO A 116 4.02 0.88 11.05
C PRO A 116 3.51 0.21 9.76
N ILE A 117 4.35 -0.60 9.11
CA ILE A 117 3.99 -1.36 7.91
C ILE A 117 3.02 -2.50 8.25
N ALA A 118 3.30 -3.26 9.31
CA ALA A 118 2.42 -4.34 9.75
C ALA A 118 1.03 -3.83 10.18
N ARG A 119 0.97 -2.71 10.93
CA ARG A 119 -0.31 -2.06 11.28
C ARG A 119 -1.11 -1.67 10.03
N ARG A 120 -0.42 -1.16 9.00
CA ARG A 120 -1.04 -0.80 7.72
C ARG A 120 -1.55 -2.01 6.97
N ASP A 121 -0.79 -3.10 6.92
CA ASP A 121 -1.24 -4.34 6.27
C ASP A 121 -2.60 -4.78 6.86
N PHE A 122 -2.76 -4.72 8.18
CA PHE A 122 -4.04 -4.99 8.84
C PHE A 122 -5.14 -3.98 8.51
N ILE A 123 -4.85 -2.67 8.55
CA ILE A 123 -5.84 -1.62 8.22
C ILE A 123 -6.31 -1.76 6.76
N GLY A 124 -5.37 -1.90 5.82
CA GLY A 124 -5.69 -2.11 4.41
C GLY A 124 -6.43 -3.42 4.16
N TRP A 125 -6.15 -4.47 4.94
CA TRP A 125 -6.92 -5.71 4.89
C TRP A 125 -8.34 -5.54 5.43
N ILE A 126 -8.55 -4.78 6.52
CA ILE A 126 -9.89 -4.46 7.03
C ILE A 126 -10.72 -3.69 5.99
N ASP A 127 -10.10 -2.74 5.28
CA ASP A 127 -10.80 -1.85 4.34
C ASP A 127 -11.12 -2.52 3.00
N LYS A 128 -10.40 -3.59 2.62
CA LYS A 128 -10.69 -4.39 1.41
C LYS A 128 -11.93 -5.27 1.60
N VAL A 129 -13.13 -4.71 1.74
CA VAL A 129 -14.36 -5.51 1.86
C VAL A 129 -14.48 -6.48 0.67
N GLN A 130 -14.60 -7.79 0.95
CA GLN A 130 -14.91 -8.81 -0.05
C GLN A 130 -16.17 -9.54 0.43
N GLU A 131 -17.12 -9.82 -0.45
CA GLU A 131 -18.28 -10.67 -0.14
C GLU A 131 -17.79 -12.04 0.38
N PRO A 132 -18.26 -12.59 1.52
CA PRO A 132 -19.32 -12.14 2.45
C PRO A 132 -18.81 -11.45 3.74
N ASP A 133 -17.55 -11.00 3.79
CA ASP A 133 -16.96 -10.41 4.99
C ASP A 133 -17.46 -8.98 5.27
N THR A 134 -17.97 -8.74 6.48
CA THR A 134 -18.20 -7.37 6.96
C THR A 134 -16.92 -6.75 7.53
N ARG A 135 -16.83 -5.41 7.49
CA ARG A 135 -15.72 -4.67 8.12
C ARG A 135 -15.59 -4.98 9.61
N ALA A 136 -16.71 -5.15 10.31
CA ALA A 136 -16.75 -5.52 11.73
C ALA A 136 -16.17 -6.93 11.96
N GLY A 137 -16.60 -7.92 11.17
CA GLY A 137 -16.06 -9.28 11.25
C GLY A 137 -14.55 -9.33 10.96
N ARG A 138 -14.04 -8.46 10.09
CA ARG A 138 -12.58 -8.34 9.90
C ARG A 138 -11.86 -7.74 11.10
N ILE A 139 -12.44 -6.75 11.79
CA ILE A 139 -11.85 -6.21 13.03
C ILE A 139 -11.73 -7.32 14.10
N GLU A 140 -12.75 -8.16 14.23
CA GLU A 140 -12.73 -9.33 15.12
C GLU A 140 -11.64 -10.33 14.70
N LYS A 141 -11.58 -10.68 13.41
CA LYS A 141 -10.52 -11.54 12.86
C LYS A 141 -9.12 -10.97 13.12
N VAL A 142 -8.93 -9.65 13.02
CA VAL A 142 -7.66 -9.00 13.36
C VAL A 142 -7.33 -9.21 14.84
N CYS A 143 -8.29 -9.04 15.76
CA CYS A 143 -8.05 -9.28 17.19
C CYS A 143 -7.67 -10.74 17.48
N VAL A 144 -8.31 -11.72 16.82
CA VAL A 144 -7.96 -13.14 16.91
C VAL A 144 -6.54 -13.40 16.37
N MET A 145 -6.21 -12.85 15.21
CA MET A 145 -4.87 -12.97 14.61
C MET A 145 -3.78 -12.37 15.49
N LEU A 146 -4.01 -11.19 16.05
CA LEU A 146 -3.04 -10.53 16.92
C LEU A 146 -2.89 -11.24 18.27
N SER A 147 -3.99 -11.78 18.82
CA SER A 147 -3.95 -12.56 20.06
C SER A 147 -3.19 -13.88 19.89
N SER A 148 -3.19 -14.46 18.69
CA SER A 148 -2.36 -15.61 18.32
C SER A 148 -0.92 -15.25 17.89
N GLY A 149 -0.51 -13.99 18.06
CA GLY A 149 0.85 -13.52 17.76
C GLY A 149 1.14 -13.25 16.28
N LYS A 150 0.15 -13.35 15.38
CA LYS A 150 0.35 -13.06 13.96
C LYS A 150 0.66 -11.57 13.76
N ARG A 151 1.71 -11.31 12.98
CA ARG A 151 2.17 -9.95 12.67
C ARG A 151 1.65 -9.42 11.32
N ARG A 152 0.91 -10.22 10.56
CA ARG A 152 0.31 -9.86 9.27
C ARG A 152 -1.06 -10.55 9.10
N PRO A 153 -2.00 -9.95 8.33
CA PRO A 153 -3.28 -10.58 8.02
C PRO A 153 -3.07 -11.80 7.12
N SER A 154 -3.88 -12.85 7.30
CA SER A 154 -3.89 -14.05 6.47
C SER A 154 -4.56 -13.81 5.12
N GLY A 155 -3.98 -14.33 4.03
CA GLY A 155 -4.52 -14.25 2.66
C GLY A 155 -3.93 -13.16 1.77
N LYS A 156 -2.59 -12.99 1.77
CA LYS A 156 -1.89 -12.30 0.67
C LYS A 156 -1.60 -13.27 -0.46
#